data_AF-A0A954A3Z1-F1
#
_entry.id   AF-A0A954A3Z1-F1
#
_cell.length_a   1.000
_cell.length_b   1.000
_cell.length_c   1.000
_cell.angle_alpha   90.00
_cell.angle_beta   90.00
_cell.angle_gamma   90.00
#
_symmetry.space_group_name_H-M   'P 1'
#
loop_
_entity.id
_entity.type
_entity.pdbx_description
1 polymer ?
#
loop_
_entity_poly.entity_id
_entity_poly.type
_entity_poly.pdbx_seq_one_letter_code
_entity_poly.pdbx_strand_id
1 'polypeptide(L)'
;MTPCPHCGEPVADDAVVCRHCGSDAETGWVDDVDYHSLELPDRDEEPRRRSLRPSGGVGTKIILLVILGGLLLAWVVPGALRTPVGKALLIAGAFLGTLFALREIRRRSEG
;
A
#
# COMPACT_ATOMS: atom_id res chain seq x y z
N MET A 1 -21.17 1.04 -16.81
CA MET A 1 -20.35 1.49 -15.68
C MET A 1 -21.21 2.45 -14.89
N THR A 2 -21.61 2.07 -13.69
CA THR A 2 -22.58 2.80 -12.86
C THR A 2 -21.89 3.36 -11.63
N PRO A 3 -22.18 4.61 -11.20
CA PRO A 3 -21.58 5.16 -10.00
C PRO A 3 -22.09 4.42 -8.76
N CYS A 4 -21.18 4.06 -7.84
CA CYS A 4 -21.55 3.43 -6.58
C CYS A 4 -22.45 4.38 -5.76
N PRO A 5 -23.61 3.94 -5.23
CA PRO A 5 -24.50 4.80 -4.45
C PRO A 5 -23.90 5.25 -3.11
N HIS A 6 -22.90 4.51 -2.60
CA HIS A 6 -22.28 4.82 -1.31
C HIS A 6 -21.12 5.83 -1.43
N CYS A 7 -20.26 5.70 -2.45
CA CYS A 7 -19.07 6.56 -2.59
C CYS A 7 -19.03 7.42 -3.88
N GLY A 8 -19.92 7.17 -4.85
CA GLY A 8 -20.03 7.92 -6.11
C GLY A 8 -19.00 7.55 -7.18
N GLU A 9 -18.06 6.64 -6.92
CA GLU A 9 -17.03 6.24 -7.87
C GLU A 9 -17.59 5.24 -8.91
N PRO A 10 -17.15 5.27 -10.18
CA PRO A 10 -17.54 4.31 -11.20
C PRO A 10 -17.22 2.87 -10.83
N VAL A 11 -18.21 2.01 -10.95
CA VAL A 11 -18.12 0.56 -10.73
C VAL A 11 -18.57 -0.17 -12.00
N ALA A 12 -17.98 -1.34 -12.25
CA ALA A 12 -18.39 -2.20 -13.35
C ALA A 12 -19.82 -2.70 -13.14
N ASP A 13 -20.58 -2.85 -14.22
CA ASP A 13 -22.00 -3.21 -14.14
C ASP A 13 -22.22 -4.63 -13.58
N ASP A 14 -21.20 -5.48 -13.63
CA ASP A 14 -21.17 -6.85 -13.13
C ASP A 14 -20.44 -7.00 -11.78
N ALA A 15 -19.98 -5.90 -11.18
CA ALA A 15 -19.25 -6.02 -9.92
C ALA A 15 -20.20 -6.44 -8.78
N VAL A 16 -19.72 -7.30 -7.89
CA VAL A 16 -20.47 -7.71 -6.68
C VAL A 16 -20.13 -6.79 -5.49
N VAL A 17 -18.94 -6.16 -5.53
CA VAL A 17 -18.41 -5.30 -4.48
C VAL A 17 -17.71 -4.09 -5.10
N CYS A 18 -17.94 -2.90 -4.54
CA CYS A 18 -17.24 -1.69 -4.95
C CYS A 18 -15.76 -1.76 -4.56
N ARG A 19 -14.86 -1.85 -5.56
CA ARG A 19 -13.40 -1.89 -5.34
C ARG A 19 -12.79 -0.64 -4.66
N HIS A 20 -13.58 0.43 -4.53
CA HIS A 20 -13.13 1.72 -3.99
C HIS A 20 -13.48 1.91 -2.51
N CYS A 21 -14.63 1.40 -2.07
CA CYS A 21 -15.10 1.57 -0.69
C CYS A 21 -15.49 0.27 0.02
N GLY A 22 -15.60 -0.85 -0.70
CA GLY A 22 -15.99 -2.15 -0.14
C GLY A 22 -17.49 -2.35 0.02
N SER A 23 -18.34 -1.39 -0.36
CA SER A 23 -19.79 -1.57 -0.32
C SER A 23 -20.26 -2.62 -1.32
N ASP A 24 -21.25 -3.39 -0.94
CA ASP A 24 -21.87 -4.52 -1.63
C ASP A 24 -23.41 -4.48 -1.45
N ALA A 25 -24.09 -5.53 -1.90
CA ALA A 25 -25.55 -5.62 -1.82
C ALA A 25 -26.09 -5.55 -0.38
N GLU A 26 -25.35 -6.04 0.62
CA GLU A 26 -25.79 -6.01 2.03
C GLU A 26 -25.55 -4.64 2.67
N THR A 27 -24.54 -3.92 2.20
CA THR A 27 -24.08 -2.65 2.79
C THR A 27 -24.52 -1.40 2.02
N GLY A 28 -25.32 -1.54 0.97
CA GLY A 28 -26.06 -0.43 0.37
C GLY A 28 -26.05 -0.32 -1.16
N TRP A 29 -25.64 -1.37 -1.88
CA TRP A 29 -25.76 -1.44 -3.34
C TRP A 29 -26.95 -2.33 -3.74
N VAL A 30 -28.15 -1.79 -3.65
CA VAL A 30 -29.37 -2.40 -4.17
C VAL A 30 -29.81 -1.64 -5.41
N ASP A 31 -30.01 -2.37 -6.52
CA ASP A 31 -30.40 -1.80 -7.81
C ASP A 31 -31.87 -1.32 -7.82
N ASP A 32 -32.68 -1.82 -6.88
CA ASP A 32 -34.13 -1.63 -6.81
C ASP A 32 -34.58 -1.01 -5.47
N VAL A 33 -34.05 0.19 -5.18
CA VAL A 33 -34.54 1.01 -4.07
C VAL A 33 -35.70 1.88 -4.54
N ASP A 34 -36.90 1.56 -4.05
CA ASP A 34 -38.10 2.38 -4.25
C ASP A 34 -37.98 3.71 -3.49
N TYR A 35 -37.52 4.74 -4.18
CA TYR A 35 -37.37 6.10 -3.66
C TYR A 35 -38.69 6.88 -3.58
N HIS A 36 -39.80 6.34 -4.08
CA HIS A 36 -41.05 7.10 -4.27
C HIS A 36 -41.92 7.21 -3.01
N SER A 37 -41.54 6.56 -1.91
CA SER A 37 -42.28 6.60 -0.63
C SER A 37 -41.68 7.55 0.42
N LEU A 38 -40.70 8.38 0.06
CA LEU A 38 -40.10 9.33 0.99
C LEU A 38 -40.76 10.71 0.82
N GLU A 39 -41.70 11.06 1.72
CA GLU A 39 -42.10 12.46 1.89
C GLU A 39 -40.89 13.27 2.36
N LEU A 40 -40.30 14.04 1.44
CA LEU A 40 -39.26 15.01 1.76
C LEU A 40 -39.93 16.29 2.31
N PRO A 41 -39.41 16.87 3.41
CA PRO A 41 -39.91 18.14 3.92
C PRO A 41 -39.72 19.28 2.92
N ASP A 42 -40.63 20.26 2.95
CA ASP A 42 -40.62 21.42 2.05
C ASP A 42 -39.30 22.21 2.16
N ARG A 43 -38.78 22.61 0.98
CA ARG A 43 -37.41 23.09 0.81
C ARG A 43 -37.20 24.52 1.32
N ASP A 44 -36.89 24.64 2.60
CA ASP A 44 -36.31 25.86 3.21
C ASP A 44 -34.88 25.65 3.75
N GLU A 45 -34.33 24.43 3.67
CA GLU A 45 -33.00 24.10 4.20
C GLU A 45 -31.92 24.23 3.11
N GLU A 46 -30.96 25.13 3.32
CA GLU A 46 -29.85 25.37 2.40
C GLU A 46 -29.13 24.06 2.00
N PRO A 47 -28.73 23.90 0.72
CA PRO A 47 -28.04 22.70 0.28
C PRO A 47 -26.71 22.59 1.02
N ARG A 48 -26.65 21.66 1.99
CA ARG A 48 -25.43 21.25 2.67
C ARG A 48 -24.42 20.84 1.60
N ARG A 49 -23.46 21.71 1.29
CA ARG A 49 -22.36 21.44 0.36
C ARG A 49 -21.67 20.17 0.83
N ARG A 50 -21.94 19.06 0.16
CA ARG A 50 -21.27 17.79 0.38
C ARG A 50 -19.82 18.02 -0.03
N SER A 51 -18.95 18.19 0.96
CA SER A 51 -17.53 18.31 0.73
C SER A 51 -17.10 17.03 0.01
N LEU A 52 -16.64 17.17 -1.25
CA LEU A 52 -15.90 16.10 -1.90
C LEU A 52 -14.66 15.90 -1.03
N ARG A 53 -14.73 14.95 -0.09
CA ARG A 53 -13.53 14.42 0.53
C ARG A 53 -12.75 13.77 -0.60
N PRO A 54 -11.55 14.27 -0.96
CA PRO A 54 -10.72 13.53 -1.89
C PRO A 54 -10.52 12.15 -1.27
N SER A 55 -11.04 11.14 -1.94
CA SER A 55 -10.82 9.74 -1.63
C SER A 55 -9.34 9.46 -1.89
N GLY A 56 -8.49 9.89 -0.94
CA GLY A 56 -7.08 9.55 -0.90
C GLY A 56 -6.99 8.05 -0.63
N GLY A 57 -7.29 7.27 -1.67
CA GLY A 57 -7.36 5.83 -1.65
C GLY A 57 -6.05 5.28 -1.12
N VAL A 58 -6.14 4.16 -0.42
CA VAL A 58 -4.99 3.42 0.12
C VAL A 58 -3.89 3.25 -0.96
N GLY A 59 -4.29 3.17 -2.24
CA GLY A 59 -3.39 3.20 -3.41
C GLY A 59 -2.44 4.41 -3.48
N THR A 60 -2.89 5.64 -3.26
CA THR A 60 -2.03 6.83 -3.32
C THR A 60 -0.94 6.79 -2.26
N LYS A 61 -1.27 6.32 -1.05
CA LYS A 61 -0.29 6.15 0.03
C LYS A 61 0.71 5.04 -0.29
N ILE A 62 0.26 3.91 -0.83
CA ILE A 62 1.14 2.80 -1.23
C ILE A 62 2.10 3.24 -2.34
N ILE A 63 1.61 3.95 -3.35
CA ILE A 63 2.44 4.45 -4.46
C ILE A 63 3.55 5.38 -3.93
N LEU A 64 3.22 6.30 -3.02
CA LEU A 64 4.21 7.18 -2.40
C LEU A 64 5.25 6.41 -1.59
N LEU A 65 4.86 5.38 -0.83
CA LEU A 65 5.80 4.55 -0.08
C LEU A 65 6.73 3.75 -0.99
N VAL A 66 6.23 3.22 -2.10
CA VAL A 66 7.04 2.47 -3.08
C VAL A 66 8.06 3.40 -3.76
N ILE A 67 7.65 4.59 -4.18
CA ILE A 67 8.56 5.58 -4.79
C ILE A 67 9.63 6.00 -3.79
N LEU A 68 9.25 6.36 -2.56
CA LEU A 68 10.18 6.76 -1.51
C LEU A 68 11.16 5.64 -1.16
N GLY A 69 10.67 4.41 -0.99
CA GLY A 69 11.48 3.24 -0.71
C GLY A 69 12.45 2.91 -1.85
N GLY A 70 11.99 3.01 -3.10
CA GLY A 70 12.81 2.84 -4.29
C GLY A 70 13.92 3.89 -4.40
N LEU A 71 13.61 5.17 -4.13
CA LEU A 71 14.60 6.24 -4.11
C LEU A 71 15.63 6.07 -2.98
N LEU A 72 15.20 5.63 -1.78
CA LEU A 72 16.09 5.30 -0.68
C LEU A 72 17.03 4.14 -1.02
N LEU A 73 16.50 3.04 -1.58
CA LEU A 73 17.30 1.92 -2.06
C LEU A 73 18.29 2.35 -3.14
N ALA A 74 17.85 3.16 -4.10
CA ALA A 74 18.68 3.69 -5.17
C ALA A 74 19.80 4.63 -4.67
N TRP A 75 19.67 5.24 -3.48
CA TRP A 75 20.74 6.02 -2.86
C TRP A 75 21.66 5.18 -1.97
N VAL A 76 21.08 4.29 -1.18
CA VAL A 76 21.81 3.48 -0.19
C VAL A 76 22.63 2.38 -0.85
N VAL A 77 22.09 1.69 -1.87
CA VAL A 77 22.78 0.57 -2.53
C VAL A 77 24.03 1.03 -3.29
N PRO A 78 23.99 2.11 -4.09
CA PRO A 78 25.21 2.65 -4.70
C PRO A 78 26.14 3.28 -3.67
N GLY A 79 25.64 3.92 -2.61
CA GLY A 79 26.47 4.45 -1.53
C GLY A 79 27.26 3.37 -0.79
N ALA A 80 26.63 2.23 -0.50
CA ALA A 80 27.27 1.07 0.11
C ALA A 80 28.28 0.39 -0.84
N LEU A 81 28.03 0.41 -2.16
CA LEU A 81 28.91 -0.21 -3.16
C LEU A 81 30.08 0.70 -3.61
N ARG A 82 29.93 2.02 -3.48
CA ARG A 82 30.89 3.03 -3.96
C ARG A 82 31.84 3.53 -2.87
N THR A 83 31.50 3.38 -1.59
CA THR A 83 32.38 3.78 -0.48
C THR A 83 33.45 2.71 -0.20
N PRO A 84 34.72 3.10 0.04
CA PRO A 84 35.79 2.15 0.35
C PRO A 84 35.53 1.39 1.65
N VAL A 85 34.76 1.99 2.57
CA VAL A 85 34.34 1.39 3.84
C VAL A 85 33.41 0.19 3.63
N GLY A 86 32.47 0.27 2.68
CA GLY A 86 31.57 -0.84 2.35
C GLY A 86 32.32 -2.06 1.82
N LYS A 87 33.32 -1.85 0.95
CA LYS A 87 34.21 -2.92 0.47
C LYS A 87 35.10 -3.47 1.58
N ALA A 88 35.64 -2.62 2.45
CA ALA A 88 36.48 -3.04 3.56
C ALA A 88 35.73 -3.94 4.55
N LEU A 89 34.45 -3.66 4.85
CA LEU A 89 33.63 -4.49 5.73
C LEU A 89 33.32 -5.87 5.12
N LEU A 90 33.03 -5.95 3.81
CA LEU A 90 32.80 -7.24 3.14
C LEU A 90 34.07 -8.11 3.11
N ILE A 91 35.22 -7.50 2.83
CA ILE A 91 36.51 -8.21 2.83
C ILE A 91 36.87 -8.65 4.26
N ALA A 92 36.71 -7.78 5.26
CA ALA A 92 36.97 -8.12 6.65
C ALA A 92 36.05 -9.25 7.15
N GLY A 93 34.77 -9.21 6.80
CA GLY A 93 33.80 -10.26 7.13
C GLY A 93 34.13 -11.61 6.48
N ALA A 94 34.50 -11.61 5.20
CA ALA A 94 34.94 -12.83 4.51
C ALA A 94 36.23 -13.39 5.10
N PHE A 95 37.17 -12.53 5.50
CA PHE A 95 38.43 -12.93 6.11
C PHE A 95 38.21 -13.53 7.51
N LEU A 96 37.42 -12.88 8.36
CA LEU A 96 37.05 -13.40 9.69
C LEU A 96 36.25 -14.71 9.59
N GLY A 97 35.32 -14.81 8.65
CA GLY A 97 34.56 -16.05 8.41
C GLY A 97 35.45 -17.20 7.97
N THR A 98 36.42 -16.93 7.09
CA THR A 98 37.40 -17.95 6.64
C THR A 98 38.32 -18.37 7.78
N LEU A 99 38.83 -17.43 8.59
CA LEU A 99 39.63 -17.76 9.77
C LEU A 99 38.85 -18.56 10.80
N PHE A 100 37.56 -18.23 11.00
CA PHE A 100 36.68 -18.98 11.88
C PHE A 100 36.46 -20.41 11.38
N ALA A 101 36.17 -20.58 10.09
CA ALA A 101 36.01 -21.89 9.47
C ALA A 101 37.29 -22.74 9.57
N LEU A 102 38.47 -22.16 9.32
CA LEU A 102 39.76 -22.84 9.46
C LEU A 102 40.06 -23.21 10.91
N ARG A 103 39.75 -22.32 11.86
CA ARG A 103 39.91 -22.58 13.29
C ARG A 103 39.00 -23.72 13.76
N GLU A 104 37.77 -23.77 13.27
CA GLU A 104 36.81 -24.83 13.60
C GLU A 104 37.24 -26.18 13.02
N ILE A 105 37.73 -26.20 11.77
CA ILE A 105 38.27 -27.42 11.15
C ILE A 105 39.48 -27.94 11.94
N ARG A 106 40.41 -27.06 12.35
CA ARG A 106 41.56 -27.44 13.18
C ARG A 106 41.13 -27.97 14.55
N ARG A 107 40.14 -27.35 15.19
CA ARG A 107 39.61 -27.82 16.49
C ARG A 107 39.03 -29.24 16.39
N ARG A 108 38.36 -29.58 15.28
CA ARG A 108 37.85 -30.94 15.05
C ARG A 108 38.94 -31.99 14.78
N SER A 109 40.13 -31.61 14.33
CA SER A 109 41.21 -32.59 14.12
C SER A 109 41.96 -32.95 15.40
N GLU A 110 41.79 -32.17 16.47
CA GLU A 110 42.50 -32.33 17.75
C GLU A 110 41.68 -33.10 18.80
N GLY A 111 40.43 -33.48 18.53
CA GLY A 111 39.55 -34.27 19.41
C GLY A 111 39.13 -35.57 18.77
#